data_AF-A0A4Q7IKV7-F1
#
_entry.id   AF-A0A4Q7IKV7-F1
#
_cell.length_a   1.000
_cell.length_b   1.000
_cell.length_c   1.000
_cell.angle_alpha   90.00
_cell.angle_beta   90.00
_cell.angle_gamma   90.00
#
_symmetry.space_group_name_H-M   'P 1'
#
loop_
_entity.id
_entity.type
_entity.pdbx_description
1 polymer ?
#
loop_
_entity_poly.entity_id
_entity_poly.type
_entity_poly.pdbx_seq_one_letter_code
_entity_poly.pdbx_strand_id
1 'polypeptide(L)'
;MKIFDLLKSLIMAVFIGTMHHAQARITSEQPIHIANTIQFDSKILNKEISMNLYLPQMHEHHSDDFRYPIIFFNGSHGHQFFHMTTGLVKHLSSVNRMPDSIVVSLNQGGDFPAFDTQAMWPVDVVRKGKGDPEQYLDFLSQELIPYL
;
A
#
# COMPACT_ATOMS: atom_id res chain seq x y z
N MET A 1 18.11 -33.64 -60.36
CA MET A 1 18.47 -33.91 -58.94
C MET A 1 19.15 -32.71 -58.29
N LYS A 2 20.23 -32.15 -58.87
CA LYS A 2 21.01 -31.06 -58.26
C LYS A 2 20.24 -29.75 -57.91
N ILE A 3 19.22 -29.35 -58.68
CA ILE A 3 18.52 -28.07 -58.47
C ILE A 3 17.48 -28.13 -57.33
N PHE A 4 16.84 -29.30 -57.13
CA PHE A 4 15.92 -29.52 -56.02
C PHE A 4 16.67 -29.64 -54.69
N ASP A 5 17.89 -30.18 -54.71
CA ASP A 5 18.76 -30.25 -53.53
C ASP A 5 19.27 -28.85 -53.14
N LEU A 6 19.57 -27.99 -54.11
CA LEU A 6 19.95 -26.60 -53.88
C LEU A 6 18.78 -25.76 -53.30
N LEU A 7 17.57 -25.96 -53.81
CA LEU A 7 16.37 -25.29 -53.31
C LEU A 7 16.02 -25.72 -51.88
N LYS A 8 16.16 -27.02 -51.56
CA LYS A 8 16.01 -27.54 -50.19
C LYS A 8 17.06 -26.95 -49.24
N SER A 9 18.31 -26.84 -49.69
CA SER A 9 19.38 -26.22 -48.90
C SER A 9 19.12 -24.74 -48.62
N LEU A 10 18.59 -23.99 -49.60
CA LEU A 10 18.20 -22.58 -49.42
C LEU A 10 17.03 -22.42 -48.44
N ILE A 11 16.00 -23.25 -48.55
CA ILE A 11 14.84 -23.22 -47.62
C ILE A 11 15.27 -23.59 -46.19
N MET A 12 16.20 -24.54 -46.04
CA MET A 12 16.74 -24.94 -44.74
C MET A 12 17.59 -23.82 -44.10
N ALA A 13 18.35 -23.06 -44.88
CA ALA A 13 19.13 -21.91 -44.39
C ALA A 13 18.23 -20.76 -43.92
N VAL A 14 17.10 -20.52 -44.58
CA VAL A 14 16.12 -19.49 -44.17
C VAL A 14 15.41 -19.87 -42.86
N PHE A 15 15.19 -21.17 -42.60
CA PHE A 15 14.56 -21.63 -41.36
C PHE A 15 15.47 -21.51 -40.12
N ILE A 16 16.80 -21.54 -40.29
CA ILE A 16 17.76 -21.37 -39.19
C ILE A 16 17.96 -19.88 -38.86
N GLY A 17 17.78 -19.00 -39.85
CA GLY A 17 17.97 -17.54 -39.69
C GLY A 17 16.87 -16.82 -38.91
N THR A 18 15.70 -17.42 -38.69
CA THR A 18 14.56 -16.76 -38.02
C THR A 18 14.42 -17.10 -36.53
N MET A 19 15.29 -17.97 -35.97
CA MET A 19 15.25 -18.41 -34.56
C MET A 19 16.09 -17.56 -33.61
N HIS A 20 16.56 -16.39 -34.03
CA HIS A 20 17.19 -15.39 -33.14
C HIS A 20 16.21 -14.27 -32.77
N HIS A 21 15.03 -14.64 -32.27
CA HIS A 21 14.27 -13.68 -31.47
C HIS A 21 15.02 -13.51 -30.14
N ALA A 22 15.66 -12.36 -29.94
CA ALA A 22 16.15 -11.95 -28.64
C ALA A 22 14.96 -11.84 -27.69
N GLN A 23 14.61 -12.94 -27.04
CA GLN A 23 13.50 -12.99 -26.11
C GLN A 23 13.97 -12.27 -24.84
N ALA A 24 13.39 -11.10 -24.58
CA ALA A 24 13.67 -10.36 -23.36
C ALA A 24 13.41 -11.29 -22.16
N ARG A 25 14.44 -11.48 -21.32
CA ARG A 25 14.35 -12.29 -20.10
C ARG A 25 14.32 -11.35 -18.91
N ILE A 26 13.42 -11.64 -17.97
CA ILE A 26 13.45 -11.01 -16.65
C ILE A 26 14.75 -11.47 -15.98
N THR A 27 15.65 -10.53 -15.68
CA THR A 27 16.95 -10.82 -15.05
C THR A 27 16.89 -10.75 -13.53
N SER A 28 15.93 -10.00 -13.00
CA SER A 28 15.67 -9.86 -11.57
C SER A 28 14.26 -9.34 -11.36
N GLU A 29 13.64 -9.78 -10.27
CA GLU A 29 12.39 -9.25 -9.75
C GLU A 29 12.64 -8.87 -8.29
N GLN A 30 12.22 -7.65 -7.90
CA GLN A 30 12.30 -7.16 -6.54
C GLN A 30 10.97 -6.50 -6.17
N PRO A 31 10.43 -6.75 -4.97
CA PRO A 31 9.20 -6.12 -4.55
C PRO A 31 9.40 -4.61 -4.37
N ILE A 32 8.38 -3.84 -4.71
CA ILE A 32 8.35 -2.40 -4.44
C ILE A 32 7.89 -2.21 -2.98
N HIS A 33 8.81 -1.80 -2.12
CA HIS A 33 8.50 -1.49 -0.73
C HIS A 33 7.99 -0.06 -0.60
N ILE A 34 6.74 0.11 -0.15
CA ILE A 34 6.07 1.41 -0.06
C ILE A 34 5.87 1.82 1.40
N ALA A 35 5.49 0.87 2.25
CA ALA A 35 5.08 1.09 3.62
C ALA A 35 5.17 -0.22 4.41
N ASN A 36 5.08 -0.12 5.73
CA ASN A 36 5.05 -1.27 6.62
C ASN A 36 3.62 -1.54 7.10
N THR A 37 3.33 -2.81 7.39
CA THR A 37 2.21 -3.17 8.25
C THR A 37 2.79 -3.55 9.60
N ILE A 38 2.29 -2.91 10.66
CA ILE A 38 2.68 -3.18 12.04
C ILE A 38 1.52 -3.80 12.80
N GLN A 39 1.87 -4.61 13.79
CA GLN A 39 0.92 -5.19 14.74
C GLN A 39 1.03 -4.44 16.06
N PHE A 40 -0.10 -3.91 16.52
CA PHE A 40 -0.20 -3.08 17.71
C PHE A 40 -1.04 -3.80 18.76
N ASP A 41 -0.42 -4.21 19.87
CA ASP A 41 -1.12 -4.87 20.98
C ASP A 41 -1.84 -3.84 21.86
N SER A 42 -3.17 -3.76 21.72
CA SER A 42 -4.00 -2.82 22.48
C SER A 42 -4.52 -3.46 23.76
N LYS A 43 -4.23 -2.83 24.90
CA LYS A 43 -4.75 -3.27 26.21
C LYS A 43 -6.21 -2.85 26.37
N ILE A 44 -6.57 -1.66 25.88
CA ILE A 44 -7.94 -1.15 25.93
C ILE A 44 -8.88 -2.01 25.10
N LEU A 45 -8.48 -2.41 23.88
CA LEU A 45 -9.27 -3.31 23.02
C LEU A 45 -9.05 -4.80 23.34
N ASN A 46 -8.08 -5.12 24.19
CA ASN A 46 -7.67 -6.47 24.58
C ASN A 46 -7.40 -7.39 23.38
N LYS A 47 -6.68 -6.88 22.38
CA LYS A 47 -6.30 -7.61 21.16
C LYS A 47 -5.22 -6.88 20.35
N GLU A 48 -4.59 -7.64 19.45
CA GLU A 48 -3.70 -7.10 18.43
C GLU A 48 -4.50 -6.45 17.29
N ILE A 49 -4.09 -5.24 16.90
CA ILE A 49 -4.64 -4.46 15.82
C ILE A 49 -3.60 -4.28 14.72
N SER A 50 -3.97 -4.60 13.48
CA SER A 50 -3.13 -4.38 12.32
C SER A 50 -3.26 -2.97 11.78
N MET A 51 -2.12 -2.30 11.56
CA MET A 51 -2.02 -0.93 11.08
C MET A 51 -1.01 -0.83 9.94
N ASN A 52 -1.32 -0.07 8.89
CA ASN A 52 -0.28 0.32 7.93
C ASN A 52 0.32 1.67 8.31
N LEU A 53 1.62 1.77 8.14
CA LEU A 53 2.43 2.93 8.46
C LEU A 53 3.36 3.25 7.29
N TYR A 54 3.17 4.44 6.72
CA TYR A 54 4.08 5.04 5.75
C TYR A 54 4.88 6.13 6.44
N LEU A 55 6.21 6.06 6.27
CA LEU A 55 7.14 7.08 6.73
C LEU A 55 7.72 7.83 5.52
N PRO A 56 7.90 9.16 5.60
CA PRO A 56 8.56 9.94 4.57
C PRO A 56 9.96 9.42 4.22
N GLN A 57 10.38 9.57 2.96
CA GLN A 57 11.58 8.90 2.44
C GLN A 57 12.88 9.28 3.17
N MET A 58 12.95 10.49 3.73
CA MET A 58 14.14 11.00 4.42
C MET A 58 13.95 11.08 5.93
N HIS A 59 12.94 10.40 6.49
CA HIS A 59 12.59 10.53 7.92
C HIS A 59 13.78 10.26 8.86
N GLU A 60 14.66 9.31 8.51
CA GLU A 60 15.87 8.95 9.25
C GLU A 60 16.93 10.08 9.31
N HIS A 61 16.83 11.08 8.44
CA HIS A 61 17.75 12.22 8.39
C HIS A 61 17.26 13.43 9.19
N HIS A 62 16.03 13.40 9.69
CA HIS A 62 15.51 14.44 10.56
C HIS A 62 15.90 14.16 12.01
N SER A 63 16.04 15.23 12.80
CA SER A 63 16.24 15.12 14.25
C SER A 63 15.02 14.51 14.93
N ASP A 64 15.21 13.88 16.08
CA ASP A 64 14.14 13.34 16.93
C ASP A 64 13.08 14.40 17.33
N ASP A 65 13.47 15.69 17.33
CA ASP A 65 12.57 16.81 17.62
C ASP A 65 11.73 17.28 16.42
N PHE A 66 11.99 16.75 15.22
CA PHE A 66 11.18 17.08 14.05
C PHE A 66 9.78 16.47 14.21
N ARG A 67 8.75 17.21 13.79
CA ARG A 67 7.35 16.79 13.90
C ARG A 67 6.74 16.70 12.52
N TYR A 68 6.15 15.55 12.22
CA TYR A 68 5.40 15.34 10.98
C TYR A 68 3.92 15.47 11.24
N PRO A 69 3.16 16.11 10.34
CA PRO A 69 1.71 15.91 10.31
C PRO A 69 1.39 14.44 10.02
N ILE A 70 0.33 13.95 10.65
CA ILE A 70 -0.17 12.59 10.48
C ILE A 70 -1.49 12.66 9.71
N ILE A 71 -1.56 11.93 8.59
CA ILE A 71 -2.80 11.68 7.87
C ILE A 71 -3.31 10.31 8.29
N PHE A 72 -4.42 10.30 9.01
CA PHE A 72 -4.96 9.11 9.64
C PHE A 72 -6.27 8.64 8.97
N PHE A 73 -6.29 7.38 8.54
CA PHE A 73 -7.47 6.74 7.97
C PHE A 73 -8.04 5.68 8.90
N ASN A 74 -9.29 5.88 9.29
CA ASN A 74 -10.05 4.98 10.15
C ASN A 74 -11.21 4.32 9.37
N GLY A 75 -11.68 3.17 9.85
CA GLY A 75 -12.85 2.49 9.30
C GLY A 75 -12.61 1.63 8.07
N SER A 76 -13.71 1.29 7.39
CA SER A 76 -13.72 0.30 6.29
C SER A 76 -12.88 0.69 5.08
N HIS A 77 -12.68 1.98 4.86
CA HIS A 77 -11.97 2.51 3.70
C HIS A 77 -10.47 2.68 3.93
N GLY A 78 -9.99 2.53 5.17
CA GLY A 78 -8.61 2.82 5.54
C GLY A 78 -7.60 2.01 4.72
N HIS A 79 -7.93 0.78 4.37
CA HIS A 79 -7.07 -0.04 3.51
C HIS A 79 -7.19 0.23 2.02
N GLN A 80 -8.36 0.65 1.55
CA GLN A 80 -8.59 0.86 0.13
C GLN A 80 -7.82 2.06 -0.40
N PHE A 81 -7.70 3.12 0.41
CA PHE A 81 -7.08 4.37 -0.01
C PHE A 81 -5.63 4.53 0.44
N PHE A 82 -5.13 3.67 1.33
CA PHE A 82 -3.78 3.81 1.88
C PHE A 82 -2.70 3.94 0.80
N HIS A 83 -2.63 2.98 -0.13
CA HIS A 83 -1.61 3.02 -1.18
C HIS A 83 -1.72 4.27 -2.07
N MET A 84 -2.94 4.61 -2.52
CA MET A 84 -3.18 5.81 -3.32
C MET A 84 -2.72 7.08 -2.58
N THR A 85 -3.08 7.22 -1.31
CA THR A 85 -2.71 8.39 -0.51
C THR A 85 -1.19 8.46 -0.29
N THR A 86 -0.51 7.35 0.00
CA THR A 86 0.96 7.38 0.15
C THR A 86 1.65 7.88 -1.12
N GLY A 87 1.16 7.49 -2.30
CA GLY A 87 1.66 8.01 -3.58
C GLY A 87 1.43 9.51 -3.76
N LEU A 88 0.24 10.00 -3.41
CA LEU A 88 -0.08 11.44 -3.45
C LEU A 88 0.79 12.24 -2.48
N VAL A 89 0.94 11.77 -1.25
CA VAL A 89 1.77 12.41 -0.22
C VAL A 89 3.22 12.48 -0.68
N LYS A 90 3.77 11.35 -1.15
CA LYS A 90 5.13 11.28 -1.67
C LYS A 90 5.36 12.28 -2.81
N HIS A 91 4.42 12.36 -3.75
CA HIS A 91 4.54 13.27 -4.89
C HIS A 91 4.42 14.74 -4.46
N LEU A 92 3.38 15.09 -3.71
CA LEU A 92 3.14 16.48 -3.31
C LEU A 92 4.25 17.00 -2.37
N SER A 93 4.81 16.14 -1.53
CA SER A 93 5.96 16.50 -0.67
C SER A 93 7.21 16.72 -1.50
N SER A 94 7.48 15.88 -2.51
CA SER A 94 8.67 16.04 -3.37
C SER A 94 8.66 17.30 -4.22
N VAL A 95 7.48 17.88 -4.47
CA VAL A 95 7.33 19.17 -5.16
C VAL A 95 7.04 20.33 -4.20
N ASN A 96 7.27 20.15 -2.90
CA ASN A 96 7.07 21.17 -1.85
C ASN A 96 5.66 21.79 -1.85
N ARG A 97 4.63 21.02 -2.22
CA ARG A 97 3.22 21.44 -2.21
C ARG A 97 2.48 21.00 -0.96
N MET A 98 3.06 20.10 -0.18
CA MET A 98 2.69 19.77 1.19
C MET A 98 3.96 19.43 1.99
N PRO A 99 3.93 19.53 3.33
CA PRO A 99 5.01 19.00 4.15
C PRO A 99 5.06 17.47 4.07
N ASP A 100 6.25 16.89 4.25
CA ASP A 100 6.40 15.45 4.48
C ASP A 100 5.46 15.01 5.61
N SER A 101 4.73 13.93 5.39
CA SER A 101 3.65 13.49 6.30
C SER A 101 3.71 11.99 6.51
N ILE A 102 3.44 11.57 7.74
CA ILE A 102 3.22 10.16 8.06
C ILE A 102 1.80 9.80 7.64
N VAL A 103 1.62 8.66 6.96
CA VAL A 103 0.28 8.16 6.61
C VAL A 103 0.03 6.88 7.39
N VAL A 104 -1.10 6.85 8.08
CA VAL A 104 -1.51 5.75 8.94
C VAL A 104 -2.89 5.26 8.52
N SER A 105 -3.08 3.95 8.43
CA SER A 105 -4.43 3.39 8.29
C SER A 105 -4.67 2.17 9.16
N LEU A 106 -5.89 2.06 9.68
CA LEU A 106 -6.32 1.02 10.60
C LEU A 106 -7.57 0.27 10.15
N ASN A 107 -7.82 -0.85 10.83
CA ASN A 107 -9.07 -1.62 10.86
C ASN A 107 -9.41 -2.49 9.65
N GLN A 108 -8.44 -3.29 9.20
CA GLN A 108 -8.76 -4.50 8.43
C GLN A 108 -9.73 -5.41 9.16
N GLY A 109 -9.58 -5.53 10.48
CA GLY A 109 -10.37 -6.43 11.32
C GLY A 109 -11.83 -6.04 11.46
N GLY A 110 -12.16 -4.74 11.44
CA GLY A 110 -13.54 -4.24 11.60
C GLY A 110 -13.88 -3.83 13.01
N ASP A 111 -12.84 -3.63 13.79
CA ASP A 111 -12.88 -3.34 15.21
C ASP A 111 -13.22 -1.88 15.52
N PHE A 112 -13.39 -1.06 14.48
CA PHE A 112 -13.93 0.28 14.60
C PHE A 112 -15.43 0.23 14.95
N PRO A 113 -15.97 1.28 15.56
CA PRO A 113 -17.39 1.35 15.91
C PRO A 113 -18.28 1.49 14.68
N ALA A 114 -19.53 1.05 14.78
CA ALA A 114 -20.52 1.40 13.78
C ALA A 114 -20.74 2.92 13.80
N PHE A 115 -20.69 3.55 12.63
CA PHE A 115 -21.05 4.96 12.46
C PHE A 115 -22.30 5.08 11.60
N ASP A 116 -23.13 6.07 11.91
CA ASP A 116 -24.30 6.40 11.10
C ASP A 116 -23.83 7.12 9.83
N THR A 117 -24.03 6.47 8.68
CA THR A 117 -23.73 7.06 7.37
C THR A 117 -24.81 8.04 6.91
N GLN A 118 -25.86 8.27 7.70
CA GLN A 118 -27.03 9.08 7.35
C GLN A 118 -27.66 8.65 6.01
N ALA A 119 -27.56 7.35 5.68
CA ALA A 119 -27.95 6.78 4.39
C ALA A 119 -27.24 7.40 3.16
N MET A 120 -26.15 8.16 3.34
CA MET A 120 -25.35 8.72 2.25
C MET A 120 -24.60 7.64 1.47
N TRP A 121 -24.32 6.51 2.13
CA TRP A 121 -23.58 5.40 1.55
C TRP A 121 -24.41 4.11 1.60
N PRO A 122 -24.45 3.35 0.49
CA PRO A 122 -25.03 2.01 0.48
C PRO A 122 -24.34 1.12 1.53
N VAL A 123 -25.13 0.28 2.22
CA VAL A 123 -24.65 -0.57 3.33
C VAL A 123 -23.62 -1.61 2.87
N ASP A 124 -23.64 -1.96 1.59
CA ASP A 124 -22.67 -2.84 0.92
C ASP A 124 -21.32 -2.16 0.62
N VAL A 125 -21.28 -0.82 0.56
CA VAL A 125 -20.05 -0.03 0.34
C VAL A 125 -19.30 0.21 1.64
N VAL A 126 -20.02 0.31 2.76
CA VAL A 126 -19.44 0.60 4.08
C VAL A 126 -19.64 -0.57 5.00
N ARG A 127 -18.53 -1.22 5.40
CA ARG A 127 -18.61 -2.24 6.44
C ARG A 127 -19.07 -1.60 7.74
N LYS A 128 -20.20 -2.09 8.27
CA LYS A 128 -20.63 -1.72 9.63
C LYS A 128 -19.59 -2.24 10.63
N GLY A 129 -18.96 -1.30 11.33
CA GLY A 129 -18.09 -1.60 12.46
C GLY A 129 -18.84 -2.35 13.56
N LYS A 130 -18.11 -3.07 14.40
CA LYS A 130 -18.66 -3.82 15.54
C LYS A 130 -18.05 -3.40 16.88
N GLY A 131 -17.12 -2.44 16.88
CA GLY A 131 -16.47 -1.94 18.08
C GLY A 131 -17.39 -1.10 18.94
N ASP A 132 -17.08 -1.03 20.23
CA ASP A 132 -17.70 -0.08 21.15
C ASP A 132 -17.15 1.34 20.92
N PRO A 133 -17.98 2.37 20.71
CA PRO A 133 -17.52 3.73 20.44
C PRO A 133 -16.65 4.35 21.53
N GLU A 134 -17.01 4.17 22.80
CA GLU A 134 -16.31 4.79 23.93
C GLU A 134 -14.95 4.11 24.12
N GLN A 135 -14.94 2.78 24.18
CA GLN A 135 -13.71 1.98 24.27
C GLN A 135 -12.77 2.26 23.08
N TYR A 136 -13.31 2.43 21.87
CA TYR A 136 -12.49 2.74 20.70
C TYR A 136 -11.89 4.14 20.77
N LEU A 137 -12.64 5.13 21.26
CA LEU A 137 -12.11 6.48 21.46
C LEU A 137 -11.01 6.50 22.53
N ASP A 138 -11.17 5.72 23.60
CA ASP A 138 -10.12 5.52 24.62
C ASP A 138 -8.87 4.88 24.01
N PHE A 139 -9.02 3.84 23.19
CA PHE A 139 -7.90 3.26 22.43
C PHE A 139 -7.18 4.29 21.58
N LEU A 140 -7.93 5.09 20.79
CA LEU A 140 -7.33 6.10 19.93
C LEU A 140 -6.54 7.14 20.75
N SER A 141 -7.13 7.65 21.82
CA SER A 141 -6.59 8.78 22.59
C SER A 141 -5.51 8.39 23.59
N GLN A 142 -5.59 7.21 24.20
CA GLN A 142 -4.72 6.80 25.31
C GLN A 142 -3.62 5.82 24.89
N GLU A 143 -3.79 5.12 23.77
CA GLU A 143 -2.81 4.14 23.28
C GLU A 143 -2.23 4.52 21.92
N LEU A 144 -3.08 4.65 20.90
CA LEU A 144 -2.62 4.79 19.53
C LEU A 144 -1.97 6.15 19.23
N ILE A 145 -2.66 7.25 19.51
CA ILE A 145 -2.11 8.59 19.24
C ILE A 145 -0.84 8.85 20.06
N PRO A 146 -0.73 8.44 21.34
CA PRO A 146 0.53 8.55 22.09
C PRO A 146 1.68 7.69 21.55
N TYR A 147 1.39 6.60 20.85
CA TYR A 147 2.39 5.77 20.20
C TYR A 147 2.95 6.41 18.91
N LEU A 148 2.11 7.12 18.17
CA LEU A 148 2.43 7.79 16.90
C LEU A 148 3.17 9.11 17.11
#